data_AF-A0A534WV44-F1
#
_entry.id   AF-A0A534WV44-F1
#
_cell.length_a   1.000
_cell.length_b   1.000
_cell.length_c   1.000
_cell.angle_alpha   90.00
_cell.angle_beta   90.00
_cell.angle_gamma   90.00
#
_symmetry.space_group_name_H-M   'P 1'
#
loop_
_entity.id
_entity.type
_entity.pdbx_description
1 polymer ?
#
loop_
_entity_poly.entity_id
_entity_poly.type
_entity_poly.pdbx_seq_one_letter_code
_entity_poly.pdbx_strand_id
1 'polypeptide(L)'
;MRRRRSLPGGGRDGDSQDREAERAAGRLPQARGRDDGPLILAGARSDRQRSARRAERRGRNHPRRGHPGRPVQLREPEWLEDEQGGQRLDVQESGWPHGDHQGAGEDGRRYAGVREVRRRRKERELPGHPGRPSAARVDGPRSAVERGALRRRDPHLHVQRERQHSQLRESVKAFLVGGTASGVGKTTVTLALLAALRERGLRVQPFKAGPDFIDPGHHEAVSGVPSRTLDGWMIPPEENRRVFWRAAGGRDVAIVEGMMGLFDGVEGASEEGSSAALAKALGLPVVLVIDAGGAVRSAAAMLRGFRDFDPALRLAGVIFNRVGGPGHLADLTAAAAPLGVPVLGGLPWEATVALPERHLGLVTAAEASLGPEAIRRLAALARDRLDLQRLLAETEVPEPRAVAPDSRTVQPRLRVAVARDAAFAFYYRENLTRLAAAGAELVDWSPLADGALPPGTRAVYLGGGYPEVHAARLAANAAARMAVRTFAEAGGVVYAECGGLMYLARTLRTLDGVAHPMCGVLPLAVRMRPTLAALGYVEVTLALGEGPALVARGHLFHHSELEAEAPPELATAYEVREARSLSRWREGYRVGQTLASYVHLHFASCPELPVRLLTLAGDVR
;
A
#
# COMPACT_ATOMS: atom_id res chain seq x y z
N MET A 1 -49.64 58.49 -3.53
CA MET A 1 -49.80 59.89 -3.03
C MET A 1 -48.56 60.72 -3.40
N ARG A 2 -48.60 62.05 -3.29
CA ARG A 2 -47.52 62.98 -3.74
C ARG A 2 -46.71 63.59 -2.58
N ARG A 3 -45.38 63.76 -2.78
CA ARG A 3 -44.44 64.85 -2.37
C ARG A 3 -43.05 64.43 -2.92
N ARG A 4 -42.20 65.18 -3.66
CA ARG A 4 -41.88 66.64 -3.86
C ARG A 4 -41.34 67.33 -2.59
N ARG A 5 -40.22 68.09 -2.60
CA ARG A 5 -39.18 68.46 -3.62
C ARG A 5 -37.79 67.83 -3.20
N SER A 6 -36.54 68.23 -3.51
CA SER A 6 -35.87 69.42 -4.13
C SER A 6 -34.47 69.10 -4.73
N LEU A 7 -33.95 70.02 -5.56
CA LEU A 7 -32.53 70.29 -5.91
C LEU A 7 -32.35 71.83 -5.90
N PRO A 8 -31.14 72.42 -5.74
CA PRO A 8 -30.17 72.67 -6.84
C PRO A 8 -28.67 72.56 -6.40
N GLY A 9 -27.63 72.75 -7.24
CA GLY A 9 -27.54 72.88 -8.72
C GLY A 9 -26.27 73.65 -9.21
N GLY A 10 -25.83 73.38 -10.46
CA GLY A 10 -24.70 74.04 -11.18
C GLY A 10 -23.34 73.32 -11.07
N GLY A 11 -22.42 73.28 -12.06
CA GLY A 11 -22.39 73.67 -13.49
C GLY A 11 -21.36 72.77 -14.23
N ARG A 12 -21.41 72.48 -15.55
CA ARG A 12 -21.09 73.34 -16.72
C ARG A 12 -19.67 73.94 -16.66
N ASP A 13 -18.78 73.81 -17.65
CA ASP A 13 -18.80 73.20 -19.01
C ASP A 13 -17.40 72.62 -19.39
N GLY A 14 -17.27 71.87 -20.50
CA GLY A 14 -15.97 71.45 -21.08
C GLY A 14 -16.10 70.29 -22.08
N ASP A 15 -15.60 70.45 -23.32
CA ASP A 15 -15.90 69.57 -24.47
C ASP A 15 -14.64 69.24 -25.32
N SER A 16 -14.75 68.21 -26.19
CA SER A 16 -13.80 67.76 -27.25
C SER A 16 -12.48 67.09 -26.76
N GLN A 17 -11.91 66.06 -27.38
CA GLN A 17 -11.75 65.71 -28.81
C GLN A 17 -11.69 64.18 -29.08
N ASP A 18 -11.62 63.81 -30.36
CA ASP A 18 -11.94 62.51 -30.94
C ASP A 18 -10.70 61.87 -31.67
N ARG A 19 -10.75 60.54 -31.93
CA ARG A 19 -10.04 59.75 -33.00
C ARG A 19 -8.57 59.22 -32.93
N GLU A 20 -8.53 57.90 -33.22
CA GLU A 20 -7.76 57.17 -34.28
C GLU A 20 -6.31 56.65 -34.12
N ALA A 21 -6.03 55.60 -34.94
CA ALA A 21 -4.79 54.85 -35.22
C ALA A 21 -4.20 54.05 -34.03
N GLU A 22 -3.90 52.74 -34.10
CA GLU A 22 -3.83 51.75 -35.19
C GLU A 22 -2.80 52.01 -36.31
N ARG A 23 -1.57 51.48 -36.13
CA ARG A 23 -0.73 50.76 -37.13
C ARG A 23 0.67 50.47 -36.56
N ALA A 24 1.14 49.22 -36.66
CA ALA A 24 2.52 48.82 -37.05
C ALA A 24 2.90 47.38 -36.64
N ALA A 25 2.31 46.37 -37.28
CA ALA A 25 2.90 45.03 -37.37
C ALA A 25 2.72 44.54 -38.80
N GLY A 26 3.79 44.17 -39.50
CA GLY A 26 3.74 43.98 -40.95
C GLY A 26 4.52 42.77 -41.45
N ARG A 27 3.82 41.85 -42.12
CA ARG A 27 3.99 41.56 -43.56
C ARG A 27 3.07 40.41 -44.00
N LEU A 28 2.35 40.62 -45.12
CA LEU A 28 1.76 39.57 -45.95
C LEU A 28 2.77 39.20 -47.07
N PRO A 29 2.56 38.10 -47.82
CA PRO A 29 1.70 38.18 -49.01
C PRO A 29 0.50 37.21 -49.02
N GLN A 30 -0.44 37.50 -49.92
CA GLN A 30 -1.76 36.87 -50.09
C GLN A 30 -1.72 35.55 -50.91
N ALA A 31 -2.77 34.72 -50.77
CA ALA A 31 -3.63 34.34 -51.92
C ALA A 31 -4.92 33.60 -51.49
N ARG A 32 -6.08 34.10 -51.97
CA ARG A 32 -7.33 33.43 -52.41
C ARG A 32 -7.66 32.02 -51.84
N GLY A 33 -8.81 31.71 -51.22
CA GLY A 33 -10.04 32.49 -50.94
C GLY A 33 -11.29 31.98 -51.70
N ARG A 34 -12.33 31.56 -50.96
CA ARG A 34 -13.76 31.48 -51.37
C ARG A 34 -14.65 31.13 -50.17
N ASP A 35 -15.91 31.56 -50.24
CA ASP A 35 -16.99 31.28 -49.30
C ASP A 35 -17.59 29.87 -49.49
N ASP A 36 -18.25 29.34 -48.46
CA ASP A 36 -19.68 28.95 -48.56
C ASP A 36 -20.32 28.71 -47.18
N GLY A 37 -21.66 28.73 -47.14
CA GLY A 37 -22.48 28.77 -45.91
C GLY A 37 -22.75 27.42 -45.19
N PRO A 38 -23.41 27.45 -44.02
CA PRO A 38 -23.54 26.30 -43.12
C PRO A 38 -24.78 25.42 -43.36
N LEU A 39 -24.72 24.16 -42.90
CA LEU A 39 -25.89 23.29 -42.76
C LEU A 39 -25.93 22.57 -41.41
N ILE A 40 -27.14 22.52 -40.84
CA ILE A 40 -27.50 21.80 -39.62
C ILE A 40 -27.98 20.39 -40.00
N LEU A 41 -27.69 19.37 -39.19
CA LEU A 41 -28.62 18.24 -39.01
C LEU A 41 -28.37 17.50 -37.68
N ALA A 42 -29.38 16.76 -37.22
CA ALA A 42 -29.43 16.16 -35.88
C ALA A 42 -29.61 14.64 -35.92
N GLY A 43 -29.07 13.99 -34.87
CA GLY A 43 -29.48 12.72 -34.25
C GLY A 43 -30.08 11.57 -35.08
N ALA A 44 -29.41 10.41 -35.02
CA ALA A 44 -30.04 9.10 -35.08
C ALA A 44 -29.36 8.15 -34.07
N ARG A 45 -30.03 7.05 -33.69
CA ARG A 45 -29.54 6.05 -32.71
C ARG A 45 -28.94 4.83 -33.41
N SER A 46 -28.10 4.11 -32.66
CA SER A 46 -27.90 2.65 -32.68
C SER A 46 -27.78 1.91 -34.02
N ASP A 47 -26.66 1.21 -34.20
CA ASP A 47 -26.78 -0.26 -34.14
C ASP A 47 -25.49 -0.98 -33.70
N ARG A 48 -25.65 -2.15 -33.06
CA ARG A 48 -24.55 -3.05 -32.67
C ARG A 48 -24.74 -4.41 -33.33
N GLN A 49 -23.98 -4.74 -34.37
CA GLN A 49 -23.48 -6.10 -34.71
C GLN A 49 -22.76 -6.13 -36.09
N ARG A 50 -21.73 -7.00 -36.19
CA ARG A 50 -20.95 -7.44 -37.40
C ARG A 50 -19.56 -6.80 -37.61
N SER A 51 -18.54 -7.44 -37.02
CA SER A 51 -17.12 -7.23 -37.40
C SER A 51 -16.21 -8.45 -37.15
N ALA A 52 -16.76 -9.67 -37.20
CA ALA A 52 -15.97 -10.89 -37.36
C ALA A 52 -15.83 -11.25 -38.85
N ARG A 53 -14.67 -11.80 -39.25
CA ARG A 53 -14.30 -12.25 -40.62
C ARG A 53 -14.00 -11.15 -41.66
N ARG A 54 -12.79 -10.57 -41.64
CA ARG A 54 -12.13 -10.03 -42.86
C ARG A 54 -10.62 -9.80 -42.69
N ALA A 55 -9.80 -10.84 -42.87
CA ALA A 55 -8.33 -10.74 -42.90
C ALA A 55 -7.65 -11.91 -43.64
N GLU A 56 -7.99 -12.14 -44.92
CA GLU A 56 -7.22 -13.06 -45.78
C GLU A 56 -6.95 -12.49 -47.17
N ARG A 57 -5.78 -12.89 -47.70
CA ARG A 57 -5.26 -12.79 -49.10
C ARG A 57 -4.47 -11.54 -49.52
N ARG A 58 -3.34 -11.87 -50.18
CA ARG A 58 -2.34 -11.03 -50.90
C ARG A 58 -1.34 -10.32 -49.97
N GLY A 59 -0.04 -10.25 -50.27
CA GLY A 59 0.74 -10.71 -51.44
C GLY A 59 1.79 -11.80 -51.16
N ARG A 60 2.50 -12.26 -52.20
CA ARG A 60 3.55 -13.31 -52.14
C ARG A 60 4.95 -12.70 -52.24
N ASN A 61 5.97 -13.40 -51.72
CA ASN A 61 7.29 -13.47 -52.33
C ASN A 61 8.03 -14.78 -51.96
N HIS A 62 8.97 -15.19 -52.82
CA HIS A 62 9.81 -16.42 -52.76
C HIS A 62 11.07 -16.14 -53.60
N PRO A 63 12.27 -16.70 -53.29
CA PRO A 63 12.57 -18.15 -53.45
C PRO A 63 13.51 -18.68 -52.32
N ARG A 64 14.14 -19.88 -52.32
CA ARG A 64 14.25 -20.99 -53.29
C ARG A 64 13.65 -22.31 -52.77
N ARG A 65 14.46 -23.27 -52.27
CA ARG A 65 14.06 -24.64 -51.86
C ARG A 65 15.05 -25.24 -50.84
N GLY A 66 14.54 -26.15 -50.00
CA GLY A 66 15.25 -27.11 -49.15
C GLY A 66 14.36 -28.34 -48.92
N HIS A 67 14.91 -29.49 -48.51
CA HIS A 67 14.16 -30.76 -48.48
C HIS A 67 13.16 -30.89 -47.31
N PRO A 68 12.05 -31.63 -47.47
CA PRO A 68 11.00 -31.74 -46.47
C PRO A 68 11.26 -32.83 -45.41
N GLY A 69 11.22 -32.45 -44.13
CA GLY A 69 11.00 -33.38 -43.01
C GLY A 69 9.52 -33.56 -42.72
N ARG A 70 9.11 -34.74 -42.23
CA ARG A 70 7.71 -34.99 -41.80
C ARG A 70 7.44 -34.33 -40.43
N PRO A 71 6.35 -33.56 -40.25
CA PRO A 71 5.90 -33.17 -38.92
C PRO A 71 5.21 -34.34 -38.20
N VAL A 72 5.45 -34.47 -36.90
CA VAL A 72 4.76 -35.44 -36.03
C VAL A 72 3.49 -34.79 -35.48
N GLN A 73 2.36 -35.51 -35.53
CA GLN A 73 1.15 -35.12 -34.81
C GLN A 73 1.25 -35.59 -33.35
N LEU A 74 1.06 -34.68 -32.40
CA LEU A 74 0.75 -35.03 -31.02
C LEU A 74 -0.76 -35.30 -30.93
N ARG A 75 -1.15 -36.39 -30.27
CA ARG A 75 -2.55 -36.71 -29.94
C ARG A 75 -2.91 -36.16 -28.57
N GLU A 76 -4.14 -35.70 -28.43
CA GLU A 76 -4.79 -35.53 -27.13
C GLU A 76 -5.18 -36.91 -26.56
N PRO A 77 -5.13 -37.15 -25.23
CA PRO A 77 -5.65 -38.37 -24.63
C PRO A 77 -7.16 -38.24 -24.37
N GLU A 78 -7.94 -39.13 -24.97
CA GLU A 78 -9.33 -39.38 -24.57
C GLU A 78 -9.35 -40.13 -23.22
N TRP A 79 -10.25 -39.75 -22.32
CA TRP A 79 -10.50 -40.51 -21.09
C TRP A 79 -11.65 -41.48 -21.34
N LEU A 80 -11.40 -42.77 -21.17
CA LEU A 80 -12.41 -43.82 -21.21
C LEU A 80 -12.91 -44.11 -19.79
N GLU A 81 -14.23 -44.27 -19.67
CA GLU A 81 -14.90 -44.77 -18.47
C GLU A 81 -14.77 -46.29 -18.41
N ASP A 82 -14.70 -46.84 -17.20
CA ASP A 82 -15.01 -48.25 -16.93
C ASP A 82 -15.51 -48.39 -15.48
N GLU A 83 -16.68 -49.01 -15.29
CA GLU A 83 -17.23 -49.31 -13.97
C GLU A 83 -16.96 -50.77 -13.59
N GLN A 84 -16.58 -51.03 -12.33
CA GLN A 84 -17.23 -51.98 -11.38
C GLN A 84 -16.26 -52.47 -10.28
N GLY A 85 -16.83 -52.97 -9.18
CA GLY A 85 -16.12 -53.84 -8.22
C GLY A 85 -15.43 -53.14 -7.05
N GLY A 86 -16.20 -52.61 -6.09
CA GLY A 86 -15.64 -52.04 -4.86
C GLY A 86 -15.51 -53.04 -3.71
N GLN A 87 -14.59 -52.77 -2.77
CA GLN A 87 -14.62 -53.24 -1.39
C GLN A 87 -14.10 -52.15 -0.44
N ARG A 88 -14.64 -52.10 0.78
CA ARG A 88 -14.11 -51.30 1.89
C ARG A 88 -12.98 -52.06 2.60
N LEU A 89 -12.03 -51.34 3.19
CA LEU A 89 -11.63 -51.54 4.60
C LEU A 89 -10.73 -50.38 5.09
N ASP A 90 -10.69 -50.19 6.41
CA ASP A 90 -9.95 -49.12 7.10
C ASP A 90 -8.49 -49.50 7.43
N VAL A 91 -7.59 -48.52 7.45
CA VAL A 91 -6.40 -48.34 8.33
C VAL A 91 -6.05 -46.84 8.21
N GLN A 92 -6.11 -45.97 9.23
CA GLN A 92 -5.47 -45.90 10.56
C GLN A 92 -4.02 -45.34 10.53
N GLU A 93 -3.68 -44.50 11.51
CA GLU A 93 -2.48 -43.65 11.52
C GLU A 93 -1.18 -44.38 11.86
N SER A 94 -0.15 -44.19 11.02
CA SER A 94 1.29 -44.18 11.36
C SER A 94 2.05 -43.83 10.06
N GLY A 95 3.28 -43.30 10.04
CA GLY A 95 4.25 -43.03 11.10
C GLY A 95 5.64 -43.17 10.47
N TRP A 96 6.39 -42.08 10.32
CA TRP A 96 7.64 -42.06 9.53
C TRP A 96 8.79 -42.86 10.17
N PRO A 97 9.51 -43.69 9.41
CA PRO A 97 10.88 -44.09 9.70
C PRO A 97 11.87 -43.60 8.63
N HIS A 98 13.14 -43.49 9.00
CA HIS A 98 14.24 -43.24 8.06
C HIS A 98 14.60 -44.50 7.26
N GLY A 99 15.14 -44.31 6.05
CA GLY A 99 15.78 -45.37 5.26
C GLY A 99 17.29 -45.16 5.13
N ASP A 100 18.08 -46.12 5.59
CA ASP A 100 19.51 -46.24 5.26
C ASP A 100 19.70 -46.77 3.84
N HIS A 101 20.81 -46.40 3.18
CA HIS A 101 21.34 -47.18 2.05
C HIS A 101 22.88 -47.22 2.02
N GLN A 102 23.41 -48.44 2.03
CA GLN A 102 24.76 -48.78 1.58
C GLN A 102 24.73 -49.01 0.05
N GLY A 103 25.80 -48.87 -0.74
CA GLY A 103 27.20 -48.54 -0.43
C GLY A 103 28.10 -48.78 -1.66
N ALA A 104 29.40 -49.04 -1.42
CA ALA A 104 30.46 -49.40 -2.38
C ALA A 104 31.04 -48.28 -3.29
N GLY A 105 32.35 -48.37 -3.56
CA GLY A 105 33.14 -47.43 -4.36
C GLY A 105 34.51 -47.13 -3.72
N GLU A 106 35.53 -47.89 -4.07
CA GLU A 106 36.90 -47.74 -3.54
C GLU A 106 37.74 -46.76 -4.39
N ASP A 107 38.51 -45.87 -3.74
CA ASP A 107 39.98 -45.84 -3.86
C ASP A 107 40.58 -44.95 -2.75
N GLY A 108 41.88 -45.06 -2.44
CA GLY A 108 42.42 -44.47 -1.20
C GLY A 108 43.85 -43.91 -1.25
N ARG A 109 44.14 -42.95 -0.35
CA ARG A 109 45.50 -42.63 0.12
C ARG A 109 45.55 -41.81 1.44
N ARG A 110 45.84 -42.53 2.53
CA ARG A 110 46.65 -42.18 3.72
C ARG A 110 46.85 -40.69 4.08
N TYR A 111 46.46 -40.32 5.31
CA TYR A 111 47.40 -40.06 6.42
C TYR A 111 46.65 -40.08 7.77
N ALA A 112 47.24 -40.62 8.85
CA ALA A 112 46.60 -40.72 10.17
C ALA A 112 47.61 -40.84 11.33
N GLY A 113 47.18 -40.37 12.51
CA GLY A 113 47.97 -40.22 13.75
C GLY A 113 47.81 -38.79 14.29
N VAL A 114 47.61 -38.50 15.58
CA VAL A 114 47.88 -39.27 16.82
C VAL A 114 46.64 -39.33 17.74
N ARG A 115 46.70 -40.12 18.82
CA ARG A 115 45.58 -40.55 19.70
C ARG A 115 45.00 -39.51 20.67
N GLU A 116 43.74 -39.72 21.04
CA GLU A 116 43.02 -39.12 22.19
C GLU A 116 43.42 -39.74 23.55
N VAL A 117 43.43 -38.95 24.64
CA VAL A 117 43.16 -39.44 26.02
C VAL A 117 42.37 -38.40 26.82
N ARG A 118 41.21 -38.80 27.37
CA ARG A 118 40.44 -38.03 28.38
C ARG A 118 40.93 -38.29 29.81
N ARG A 119 40.77 -37.34 30.73
CA ARG A 119 40.71 -37.62 32.18
C ARG A 119 39.75 -36.70 32.94
N ARG A 120 38.97 -37.28 33.86
CA ARG A 120 38.10 -36.57 34.82
C ARG A 120 38.92 -36.14 36.05
N ARG A 121 38.41 -35.15 36.81
CA ARG A 121 38.78 -34.93 38.22
C ARG A 121 37.62 -35.29 39.16
N LYS A 122 37.92 -35.47 40.45
CA LYS A 122 37.02 -35.99 41.50
C LYS A 122 37.35 -35.28 42.82
N GLU A 123 36.38 -35.12 43.71
CA GLU A 123 36.50 -34.41 44.99
C GLU A 123 37.16 -35.27 46.09
N ARG A 124 37.68 -34.63 47.16
CA ARG A 124 37.42 -34.98 48.58
C ARG A 124 38.02 -34.00 49.61
N GLU A 125 37.16 -33.54 50.51
CA GLU A 125 37.29 -33.43 51.99
C GLU A 125 38.35 -32.52 52.68
N LEU A 126 38.03 -32.21 53.95
CA LEU A 126 38.71 -31.31 54.90
C LEU A 126 39.46 -32.12 55.99
N PRO A 127 40.29 -31.50 56.86
CA PRO A 127 39.76 -31.04 58.16
C PRO A 127 40.46 -29.78 58.76
N GLY A 128 39.88 -29.19 59.82
CA GLY A 128 40.60 -28.31 60.76
C GLY A 128 39.87 -27.05 61.25
N HIS A 129 39.55 -26.99 62.54
CA HIS A 129 39.05 -25.80 63.27
C HIS A 129 39.73 -25.80 64.66
N PRO A 130 39.97 -24.64 65.32
CA PRO A 130 38.92 -24.02 66.15
C PRO A 130 38.99 -22.47 66.30
N GLY A 131 37.96 -21.86 66.92
CA GLY A 131 37.99 -20.46 67.39
C GLY A 131 36.61 -19.79 67.53
N ARG A 132 36.20 -19.45 68.77
CA ARG A 132 34.97 -18.70 69.17
C ARG A 132 35.33 -17.81 70.38
N PRO A 133 34.57 -16.76 70.78
CA PRO A 133 33.10 -16.60 70.85
C PRO A 133 32.54 -15.35 70.11
N SER A 134 31.24 -15.05 69.97
CA SER A 134 29.95 -15.54 70.52
C SER A 134 29.34 -14.78 71.73
N ALA A 135 28.49 -13.79 71.42
CA ALA A 135 27.30 -13.36 72.18
C ALA A 135 26.32 -12.72 71.15
N ALA A 136 25.00 -12.93 71.03
CA ALA A 136 23.91 -13.55 71.80
C ALA A 136 22.86 -12.52 72.27
N ARG A 137 21.55 -12.87 72.17
CA ARG A 137 20.32 -12.09 72.50
C ARG A 137 19.90 -11.06 71.42
N VAL A 138 18.61 -10.75 71.20
CA VAL A 138 17.31 -11.36 71.62
C VAL A 138 16.22 -10.98 70.59
N ASP A 139 15.11 -11.73 70.52
CA ASP A 139 13.97 -11.46 69.63
C ASP A 139 13.02 -10.35 70.09
N GLY A 140 12.52 -9.55 69.13
CA GLY A 140 11.26 -8.79 69.22
C GLY A 140 11.29 -7.40 69.92
N PRO A 141 10.19 -6.64 69.84
CA PRO A 141 9.64 -6.17 68.56
C PRO A 141 9.38 -4.64 68.52
N ARG A 142 9.48 -4.04 67.32
CA ARG A 142 9.01 -2.67 66.96
C ARG A 142 8.80 -2.63 65.44
N SER A 143 7.58 -2.44 64.93
CA SER A 143 6.81 -1.18 64.80
C SER A 143 7.39 -0.21 63.76
N ALA A 144 6.60 0.13 62.74
CA ALA A 144 7.08 0.78 61.52
C ALA A 144 7.32 2.31 61.64
N VAL A 145 8.42 2.78 61.06
CA VAL A 145 8.61 4.16 60.56
C VAL A 145 9.48 4.12 59.29
N GLU A 146 8.97 4.72 58.21
CA GLU A 146 9.64 5.26 57.00
C GLU A 146 10.93 4.63 56.40
N ARG A 147 10.82 4.24 55.11
CA ARG A 147 11.46 4.98 53.98
C ARG A 147 11.05 4.45 52.60
N GLY A 148 9.89 4.90 52.11
CA GLY A 148 9.38 4.60 50.77
C GLY A 148 9.77 5.63 49.70
N ALA A 149 11.07 5.81 49.42
CA ALA A 149 11.56 6.83 48.48
C ALA A 149 11.40 6.43 46.99
N LEU A 150 10.17 6.14 46.56
CA LEU A 150 9.82 5.93 45.16
C LEU A 150 10.04 7.23 44.36
N ARG A 151 11.11 7.27 43.55
CA ARG A 151 11.39 8.37 42.61
C ARG A 151 10.27 8.47 41.57
N ARG A 152 9.27 9.32 41.83
CA ARG A 152 8.32 9.78 40.80
C ARG A 152 9.13 10.38 39.64
N ARG A 153 8.97 9.85 38.43
CA ARG A 153 9.51 10.46 37.22
C ARG A 153 8.68 11.69 36.91
N ASP A 154 9.33 12.85 36.88
CA ASP A 154 8.68 14.13 36.61
C ASP A 154 8.26 14.23 35.13
N PRO A 155 6.96 14.38 34.80
CA PRO A 155 6.50 14.56 33.42
C PRO A 155 7.07 15.79 32.73
N HIS A 156 7.41 16.85 33.48
CA HIS A 156 7.87 18.11 32.90
C HIS A 156 9.24 18.00 32.23
N LEU A 157 10.10 17.07 32.66
CA LEU A 157 11.41 16.81 32.03
C LEU A 157 11.31 16.19 30.63
N HIS A 158 10.23 15.45 30.31
CA HIS A 158 9.99 14.98 28.95
C HIS A 158 9.54 16.12 28.04
N VAL A 159 8.55 16.91 28.49
CA VAL A 159 8.02 18.06 27.73
C VAL A 159 9.09 19.12 27.49
N GLN A 160 10.04 19.32 28.42
CA GLN A 160 11.18 20.22 28.21
C GLN A 160 12.16 19.70 27.14
N ARG A 161 12.43 18.39 27.07
CA ARG A 161 13.26 17.82 25.99
C ARG A 161 12.60 17.95 24.62
N GLU A 162 11.30 17.70 24.52
CA GLU A 162 10.54 17.89 23.28
C GLU A 162 10.54 19.36 22.84
N ARG A 163 10.41 20.31 23.78
CA ARG A 163 10.50 21.75 23.50
C ARG A 163 11.93 22.21 23.15
N GLN A 164 12.98 21.60 23.68
CA GLN A 164 14.36 21.92 23.29
C GLN A 164 14.73 21.35 21.91
N HIS A 165 14.20 20.18 21.53
CA HIS A 165 14.28 19.66 20.16
C HIS A 165 13.31 20.35 19.18
N SER A 166 12.51 21.32 19.64
CA SER A 166 11.67 22.19 18.82
C SER A 166 12.38 23.44 18.30
N GLN A 167 13.72 23.46 18.31
CA GLN A 167 14.45 24.25 17.31
C GLN A 167 14.09 23.65 15.93
N LEU A 168 13.50 24.47 15.07
CA LEU A 168 13.09 24.06 13.72
C LEU A 168 14.28 23.43 13.00
N ARG A 169 14.18 22.15 12.64
CA ARG A 169 15.14 21.55 11.71
C ARG A 169 15.00 22.29 10.38
N GLU A 170 16.11 22.80 9.87
CA GLU A 170 16.12 23.44 8.55
C GLU A 170 16.07 22.39 7.42
N SER A 171 16.44 21.15 7.73
CA SER A 171 16.43 20.01 6.82
C SER A 171 16.07 18.68 7.47
N VAL A 172 15.58 17.75 6.66
CA VAL A 172 15.40 16.33 6.99
C VAL A 172 16.05 15.48 5.91
N LYS A 173 16.34 14.20 6.21
CA LYS A 173 16.76 13.24 5.19
C LYS A 173 15.51 12.60 4.59
N ALA A 174 15.28 12.78 3.30
CA ALA A 174 14.11 12.18 2.64
C ALA A 174 14.35 11.87 1.17
N PHE A 175 13.80 10.75 0.71
CA PHE A 175 13.94 10.29 -0.67
C PHE A 175 12.83 9.33 -1.09
N LEU A 176 12.66 9.18 -2.41
CA LEU A 176 11.85 8.14 -3.03
C LEU A 176 12.75 7.02 -3.59
N VAL A 177 12.43 5.76 -3.29
CA VAL A 177 13.06 4.57 -3.87
C VAL A 177 12.36 4.27 -5.19
N GLY A 178 12.96 4.73 -6.29
CA GLY A 178 12.51 4.48 -7.66
C GLY A 178 13.03 3.15 -8.18
N GLY A 179 12.56 2.71 -9.34
CA GLY A 179 13.08 1.53 -10.01
C GLY A 179 12.84 1.59 -11.51
N THR A 180 13.63 0.85 -12.30
CA THR A 180 13.48 0.87 -13.76
C THR A 180 12.23 0.15 -14.26
N ALA A 181 11.64 -0.74 -13.45
CA ALA A 181 10.37 -1.41 -13.71
C ALA A 181 9.73 -1.96 -12.41
N SER A 182 8.58 -2.61 -12.54
CA SER A 182 8.11 -3.61 -11.57
C SER A 182 9.11 -4.78 -11.45
N GLY A 183 9.13 -5.47 -10.30
CA GLY A 183 9.94 -6.68 -10.11
C GLY A 183 11.45 -6.48 -9.85
N VAL A 184 12.01 -5.28 -10.07
CA VAL A 184 13.46 -5.00 -9.86
C VAL A 184 13.94 -5.04 -8.39
N GLY A 185 13.04 -5.33 -7.45
CA GLY A 185 13.34 -5.46 -6.01
C GLY A 185 13.40 -4.14 -5.22
N LYS A 186 12.66 -3.10 -5.64
CA LYS A 186 12.45 -1.87 -4.85
C LYS A 186 12.14 -2.19 -3.39
N THR A 187 11.16 -3.06 -3.15
CA THR A 187 10.70 -3.49 -1.82
C THR A 187 11.80 -4.13 -0.98
N THR A 188 12.64 -4.97 -1.57
CA THR A 188 13.82 -5.53 -0.89
C THR A 188 14.79 -4.42 -0.47
N VAL A 189 15.03 -3.44 -1.33
CA VAL A 189 15.90 -2.29 -1.03
C VAL A 189 15.28 -1.40 0.06
N THR A 190 14.00 -1.02 -0.05
CA THR A 190 13.30 -0.22 0.95
C THR A 190 13.34 -0.89 2.32
N LEU A 191 13.00 -2.19 2.41
CA LEU A 191 12.97 -2.91 3.68
C LEU A 191 14.38 -3.07 4.28
N ALA A 192 15.42 -3.27 3.46
CA ALA A 192 16.80 -3.28 3.93
C ALA A 192 17.24 -1.90 4.47
N LEU A 193 16.89 -0.81 3.78
CA LEU A 193 17.15 0.56 4.24
C LEU A 193 16.40 0.89 5.54
N LEU A 194 15.10 0.58 5.63
CA LEU A 194 14.29 0.75 6.84
C LEU A 194 14.90 0.00 8.03
N ALA A 195 15.33 -1.25 7.83
CA ALA A 195 15.93 -2.08 8.86
C ALA A 195 17.28 -1.52 9.35
N ALA A 196 18.21 -1.22 8.44
CA ALA A 196 19.55 -0.74 8.81
C ALA A 196 19.55 0.67 9.42
N LEU A 197 18.66 1.56 8.96
CA LEU A 197 18.55 2.90 9.53
C LEU A 197 17.91 2.88 10.94
N ARG A 198 16.98 1.95 11.22
CA ARG A 198 16.50 1.70 12.59
C ARG A 198 17.51 0.99 13.48
N GLU A 199 18.34 0.09 12.95
CA GLU A 199 19.45 -0.52 13.69
C GLU A 199 20.46 0.57 14.15
N ARG A 200 20.64 1.61 13.34
CA ARG A 200 21.38 2.85 13.70
C ARG A 200 20.64 3.80 14.66
N GLY A 201 19.47 3.43 15.16
CA GLY A 201 18.68 4.21 16.12
C GLY A 201 17.90 5.39 15.53
N LEU A 202 17.84 5.54 14.20
CA LEU A 202 17.15 6.65 13.55
C LEU A 202 15.63 6.43 13.54
N ARG A 203 14.85 7.51 13.77
CA ARG A 203 13.39 7.48 13.69
C ARG A 203 12.96 7.59 12.24
N VAL A 204 12.86 6.45 11.55
CA VAL A 204 12.46 6.38 10.14
C VAL A 204 10.94 6.39 10.00
N GLN A 205 10.41 7.10 9.00
CA GLN A 205 8.99 7.03 8.59
C GLN A 205 8.90 6.49 7.15
N PRO A 206 8.32 5.29 6.94
CA PRO A 206 8.01 4.79 5.62
C PRO A 206 6.74 5.41 5.03
N PHE A 207 6.71 5.45 3.71
CA PHE A 207 5.56 5.73 2.87
C PHE A 207 5.56 4.76 1.68
N LYS A 208 4.40 4.53 1.08
CA LYS A 208 4.26 3.75 -0.16
C LYS A 208 3.53 4.59 -1.20
N ALA A 209 4.10 4.71 -2.38
CA ALA A 209 3.43 5.25 -3.54
C ALA A 209 2.47 4.21 -4.14
N GLY A 210 1.33 4.68 -4.65
CA GLY A 210 0.32 3.86 -5.33
C GLY A 210 -0.66 3.17 -4.38
N PRO A 211 -1.81 2.68 -4.90
CA PRO A 211 -2.79 1.93 -4.14
C PRO A 211 -2.23 0.56 -3.75
N ASP A 212 -1.80 0.43 -2.50
CA ASP A 212 -1.15 -0.76 -1.97
C ASP A 212 -1.46 -0.90 -0.47
N PHE A 213 -1.66 -2.13 -0.02
CA PHE A 213 -1.91 -2.50 1.38
C PHE A 213 -0.89 -3.52 1.92
N ILE A 214 -0.09 -4.15 1.06
CA ILE A 214 0.82 -5.24 1.42
C ILE A 214 2.19 -4.68 1.81
N ASP A 215 2.77 -3.84 0.94
CA ASP A 215 4.06 -3.21 1.22
C ASP A 215 4.01 -2.27 2.44
N PRO A 216 2.92 -1.51 2.70
CA PRO A 216 2.73 -0.82 3.98
C PRO A 216 2.77 -1.72 5.21
N GLY A 217 2.31 -2.98 5.12
CA GLY A 217 2.39 -3.97 6.20
C GLY A 217 3.81 -4.44 6.45
N HIS A 218 4.56 -4.77 5.39
CA HIS A 218 6.00 -5.08 5.49
C HIS A 218 6.80 -3.87 6.02
N HIS A 219 6.48 -2.66 5.56
CA HIS A 219 7.05 -1.42 6.09
C HIS A 219 6.78 -1.27 7.58
N GLU A 220 5.56 -1.52 8.07
CA GLU A 220 5.23 -1.40 9.50
C GLU A 220 5.93 -2.48 10.34
N ALA A 221 5.99 -3.73 9.86
CA ALA A 221 6.75 -4.80 10.52
C ALA A 221 8.25 -4.46 10.67
N VAL A 222 8.88 -3.90 9.63
CA VAL A 222 10.30 -3.50 9.67
C VAL A 222 10.51 -2.18 10.40
N SER A 223 9.58 -1.22 10.33
CA SER A 223 9.77 0.14 10.86
C SER A 223 9.19 0.38 12.27
N GLY A 224 8.30 -0.49 12.74
CA GLY A 224 7.58 -0.31 14.01
C GLY A 224 6.66 0.92 14.05
N VAL A 225 6.33 1.51 12.89
CA VAL A 225 5.41 2.63 12.74
C VAL A 225 4.55 2.44 11.48
N PRO A 226 3.28 2.88 11.46
CA PRO A 226 2.45 2.77 10.26
C PRO A 226 3.04 3.50 9.05
N SER A 227 3.18 2.77 7.95
CA SER A 227 3.42 3.36 6.63
C SER A 227 2.18 4.13 6.16
N ARG A 228 2.38 5.23 5.44
CA ARG A 228 1.29 5.99 4.81
C ARG A 228 1.33 5.85 3.29
N THR A 229 0.15 5.70 2.70
CA THR A 229 -0.01 5.73 1.26
C THR A 229 0.04 7.19 0.76
N LEU A 230 0.73 7.39 -0.35
CA LEU A 230 0.79 8.63 -1.13
C LEU A 230 0.49 8.25 -2.58
N ASP A 231 -0.16 9.12 -3.34
CA ASP A 231 -0.60 8.75 -4.68
C ASP A 231 -0.79 9.98 -5.55
N GLY A 232 -0.10 10.03 -6.69
CA GLY A 232 -0.10 11.19 -7.60
C GLY A 232 -1.38 11.38 -8.41
N TRP A 233 -2.37 10.49 -8.30
CA TRP A 233 -3.65 10.56 -9.02
C TRP A 233 -4.86 10.61 -8.07
N MET A 234 -4.89 9.76 -7.04
CA MET A 234 -5.98 9.76 -6.05
C MET A 234 -5.95 10.99 -5.15
N ILE A 235 -4.76 11.49 -4.81
CA ILE A 235 -4.57 12.52 -3.78
C ILE A 235 -4.07 13.82 -4.45
N PRO A 236 -4.70 14.98 -4.22
CA PRO A 236 -4.19 16.25 -4.73
C PRO A 236 -2.74 16.53 -4.27
N PRO A 237 -1.88 17.18 -5.08
CA PRO A 237 -0.47 17.43 -4.72
C PRO A 237 -0.27 18.14 -3.36
N GLU A 238 -1.14 19.12 -3.03
CA GLU A 238 -1.13 19.78 -1.71
C GLU A 238 -1.44 18.82 -0.56
N GLU A 239 -2.39 17.89 -0.75
CA GLU A 239 -2.74 16.89 0.27
C GLU A 239 -1.66 15.81 0.40
N ASN A 240 -1.02 15.38 -0.71
CA ASN A 240 0.18 14.53 -0.66
C ASN A 240 1.29 15.19 0.17
N ARG A 241 1.59 16.47 -0.11
CA ARG A 241 2.57 17.25 0.66
C ARG A 241 2.18 17.33 2.14
N ARG A 242 0.93 17.65 2.47
CA ARG A 242 0.45 17.69 3.87
C ARG A 242 0.59 16.34 4.58
N VAL A 243 0.15 15.25 3.96
CA VAL A 243 0.21 13.89 4.52
C VAL A 243 1.66 13.44 4.73
N PHE A 244 2.55 13.72 3.76
CA PHE A 244 3.98 13.44 3.87
C PHE A 244 4.63 14.24 5.01
N TRP A 245 4.59 15.57 4.94
CA TRP A 245 5.31 16.43 5.88
C TRP A 245 4.76 16.35 7.32
N ARG A 246 3.45 16.15 7.50
CA ARG A 246 2.85 15.89 8.83
C ARG A 246 3.33 14.58 9.48
N ALA A 247 3.72 13.58 8.69
CA ALA A 247 4.20 12.28 9.18
C ALA A 247 5.74 12.17 9.23
N ALA A 248 6.44 12.94 8.39
CA ALA A 248 7.88 13.15 8.45
C ALA A 248 8.31 14.13 9.55
N GLY A 249 7.41 15.02 10.00
CA GLY A 249 7.67 15.97 11.07
C GLY A 249 8.21 15.29 12.34
N GLY A 250 9.35 15.76 12.82
CA GLY A 250 10.03 15.19 13.99
C GLY A 250 10.68 13.82 13.77
N ARG A 251 10.77 13.31 12.53
CA ARG A 251 11.52 12.10 12.15
C ARG A 251 12.97 12.44 11.79
N ASP A 252 13.80 11.41 11.63
CA ASP A 252 15.19 11.56 11.20
C ASP A 252 15.40 11.18 9.73
N VAL A 253 14.61 10.23 9.21
CA VAL A 253 14.61 9.85 7.79
C VAL A 253 13.17 9.58 7.34
N ALA A 254 12.80 10.01 6.13
CA ALA A 254 11.56 9.65 5.46
C ALA A 254 11.86 8.89 4.15
N ILE A 255 11.20 7.75 3.92
CA ILE A 255 11.45 6.90 2.75
C ILE A 255 10.11 6.61 2.05
N VAL A 256 9.99 7.01 0.79
CA VAL A 256 8.82 6.67 -0.06
C VAL A 256 9.20 5.53 -0.99
N GLU A 257 8.54 4.38 -0.91
CA GLU A 257 8.70 3.37 -1.97
C GLU A 257 7.88 3.74 -3.20
N GLY A 258 8.51 3.84 -4.37
CA GLY A 258 7.81 4.06 -5.64
C GLY A 258 6.98 2.84 -6.08
N MET A 259 5.87 3.09 -6.77
CA MET A 259 5.14 2.05 -7.52
C MET A 259 5.76 1.85 -8.92
N MET A 260 5.49 0.69 -9.53
CA MET A 260 5.80 0.37 -10.94
C MET A 260 7.25 0.73 -11.36
N GLY A 261 7.51 1.06 -12.63
CA GLY A 261 8.70 1.83 -13.02
C GLY A 261 8.58 3.29 -12.57
N LEU A 262 9.71 3.98 -12.43
CA LEU A 262 9.78 5.35 -11.89
C LEU A 262 8.87 6.35 -12.64
N PHE A 263 8.79 6.23 -13.97
CA PHE A 263 7.97 7.09 -14.83
C PHE A 263 6.59 6.50 -15.17
N ASP A 264 6.26 5.29 -14.68
CA ASP A 264 4.99 4.63 -15.02
C ASP A 264 3.84 5.27 -14.22
N GLY A 265 2.94 5.96 -14.93
CA GLY A 265 1.75 6.61 -14.38
C GLY A 265 0.44 5.91 -14.73
N VAL A 266 -0.66 6.67 -14.69
CA VAL A 266 -1.97 6.19 -15.13
C VAL A 266 -1.98 5.94 -16.65
N GLU A 267 -1.35 6.81 -17.44
CA GLU A 267 -1.29 6.70 -18.90
C GLU A 267 0.16 6.78 -19.41
N GLY A 268 0.43 6.20 -20.58
CA GLY A 268 1.78 6.22 -21.17
C GLY A 268 2.20 7.55 -21.81
N ALA A 269 1.30 8.54 -21.85
CA ALA A 269 1.52 9.87 -22.45
C ALA A 269 1.58 11.01 -21.40
N SER A 270 1.49 10.67 -20.10
CA SER A 270 1.45 11.62 -18.99
C SER A 270 2.22 11.07 -17.80
N GLU A 271 2.85 11.94 -17.01
CA GLU A 271 3.47 11.53 -15.75
C GLU A 271 2.46 11.41 -14.58
N GLU A 272 1.18 11.72 -14.79
CA GLU A 272 0.16 11.71 -13.72
C GLU A 272 0.07 10.33 -13.02
N GLY A 273 0.06 10.35 -11.69
CA GLY A 273 0.12 9.16 -10.85
C GLY A 273 1.53 8.55 -10.67
N SER A 274 2.51 8.87 -11.53
CA SER A 274 3.83 8.22 -11.50
C SER A 274 4.65 8.53 -10.25
N SER A 275 5.60 7.65 -9.94
CA SER A 275 6.55 7.84 -8.84
C SER A 275 7.45 9.07 -9.05
N ALA A 276 7.78 9.42 -10.30
CA ALA A 276 8.54 10.63 -10.65
C ALA A 276 7.74 11.91 -10.38
N ALA A 277 6.48 11.96 -10.81
CA ALA A 277 5.59 13.09 -10.55
C ALA A 277 5.39 13.31 -9.04
N LEU A 278 5.21 12.23 -8.28
CA LEU A 278 5.09 12.29 -6.82
C LEU A 278 6.40 12.77 -6.16
N ALA A 279 7.56 12.31 -6.61
CA ALA A 279 8.85 12.78 -6.10
C ALA A 279 9.03 14.29 -6.34
N LYS A 280 8.74 14.79 -7.54
CA LYS A 280 8.77 16.23 -7.87
C LYS A 280 7.77 17.03 -7.03
N ALA A 281 6.53 16.55 -6.88
CA ALA A 281 5.50 17.20 -6.08
C ALA A 281 5.84 17.29 -4.57
N LEU A 282 6.65 16.36 -4.06
CA LEU A 282 7.11 16.37 -2.67
C LEU A 282 8.48 17.08 -2.48
N GLY A 283 9.18 17.42 -3.56
CA GLY A 283 10.54 17.98 -3.53
C GLY A 283 11.63 16.96 -3.21
N LEU A 284 11.36 15.66 -3.40
CA LEU A 284 12.23 14.57 -2.99
C LEU A 284 13.21 14.15 -4.10
N PRO A 285 14.48 13.87 -3.76
CA PRO A 285 15.37 13.14 -4.65
C PRO A 285 14.96 11.67 -4.77
N VAL A 286 15.40 11.04 -5.86
CA VAL A 286 15.17 9.63 -6.13
C VAL A 286 16.45 8.82 -5.97
N VAL A 287 16.35 7.70 -5.28
CA VAL A 287 17.33 6.61 -5.28
C VAL A 287 16.83 5.56 -6.27
N LEU A 288 17.52 5.36 -7.39
CA LEU A 288 17.09 4.46 -8.45
C LEU A 288 17.58 3.02 -8.20
N VAL A 289 16.66 2.06 -8.17
CA VAL A 289 16.98 0.63 -8.14
C VAL A 289 17.04 0.07 -9.56
N ILE A 290 18.19 -0.51 -9.92
CA ILE A 290 18.39 -1.21 -11.21
C ILE A 290 18.67 -2.68 -10.94
N ASP A 291 17.95 -3.58 -11.60
CA ASP A 291 18.31 -5.01 -11.63
C ASP A 291 19.56 -5.21 -12.49
N ALA A 292 20.63 -5.69 -11.89
CA ALA A 292 21.91 -5.94 -12.54
C ALA A 292 22.18 -7.43 -12.82
N GLY A 293 21.22 -8.33 -12.55
CA GLY A 293 21.45 -9.79 -12.52
C GLY A 293 22.08 -10.42 -13.77
N GLY A 294 21.98 -9.75 -14.94
CA GLY A 294 22.67 -10.11 -16.17
C GLY A 294 23.24 -8.91 -16.95
N ALA A 295 23.55 -7.78 -16.30
CA ALA A 295 23.87 -6.53 -16.98
C ALA A 295 24.91 -5.67 -16.28
N VAL A 296 26.03 -5.38 -16.96
CA VAL A 296 27.05 -4.39 -16.52
C VAL A 296 26.91 -3.08 -17.31
N ARG A 297 27.50 -2.99 -18.51
CA ARG A 297 27.50 -1.76 -19.32
C ARG A 297 26.10 -1.34 -19.77
N SER A 298 25.18 -2.30 -19.90
CA SER A 298 23.77 -2.04 -20.17
C SER A 298 23.04 -1.41 -18.97
N ALA A 299 23.43 -1.74 -17.72
CA ALA A 299 22.87 -1.09 -16.54
C ALA A 299 23.29 0.39 -16.45
N ALA A 300 24.52 0.72 -16.87
CA ALA A 300 24.93 2.12 -17.05
C ALA A 300 24.17 2.82 -18.18
N ALA A 301 23.85 2.13 -19.29
CA ALA A 301 23.00 2.70 -20.35
C ALA A 301 21.57 2.99 -19.85
N MET A 302 20.98 2.10 -19.05
CA MET A 302 19.71 2.35 -18.36
C MET A 302 19.80 3.53 -17.39
N LEU A 303 20.84 3.56 -16.54
CA LEU A 303 21.07 4.65 -15.58
C LEU A 303 21.18 6.01 -16.29
N ARG A 304 21.88 6.07 -17.42
CA ARG A 304 21.93 7.27 -18.26
C ARG A 304 20.54 7.65 -18.76
N GLY A 305 19.76 6.68 -19.27
CA GLY A 305 18.40 6.93 -19.73
C GLY A 305 17.54 7.55 -18.63
N PHE A 306 17.49 6.96 -17.44
CA PHE A 306 16.70 7.46 -16.31
C PHE A 306 17.22 8.80 -15.74
N ARG A 307 18.51 9.13 -15.92
CA ARG A 307 19.10 10.43 -15.57
C ARG A 307 18.76 11.53 -16.60
N ASP A 308 18.75 11.18 -17.89
CA ASP A 308 18.61 12.14 -19.00
C ASP A 308 17.15 12.37 -19.41
N PHE A 309 16.21 11.49 -19.02
CA PHE A 309 14.81 11.52 -19.46
C PHE A 309 13.96 12.65 -18.84
N ASP A 310 14.13 12.93 -17.55
CA ASP A 310 13.45 14.04 -16.85
C ASP A 310 14.47 14.91 -16.10
N PRO A 311 14.94 16.01 -16.70
CA PRO A 311 15.89 16.93 -16.07
C PRO A 311 15.39 17.63 -14.80
N ALA A 312 14.08 17.58 -14.49
CA ALA A 312 13.54 18.12 -13.23
C ALA A 312 13.67 17.13 -12.05
N LEU A 313 14.07 15.87 -12.31
CA LEU A 313 14.14 14.82 -11.30
C LEU A 313 15.56 14.65 -10.75
N ARG A 314 15.77 14.96 -9.47
CA ARG A 314 17.09 14.81 -8.82
C ARG A 314 17.38 13.36 -8.44
N LEU A 315 18.19 12.65 -9.22
CA LEU A 315 18.74 11.36 -8.80
C LEU A 315 19.83 11.58 -7.72
N ALA A 316 19.56 11.18 -6.48
CA ALA A 316 20.55 11.14 -5.39
C ALA A 316 21.49 9.93 -5.45
N GLY A 317 21.16 8.92 -6.25
CA GLY A 317 22.04 7.79 -6.50
C GLY A 317 21.35 6.58 -7.13
N VAL A 318 22.15 5.55 -7.36
CA VAL A 318 21.74 4.24 -7.87
C VAL A 318 22.11 3.15 -6.86
N ILE A 319 21.21 2.19 -6.67
CA ILE A 319 21.47 0.92 -5.99
C ILE A 319 21.29 -0.20 -7.02
N PHE A 320 22.33 -1.00 -7.23
CA PHE A 320 22.22 -2.20 -8.07
C PHE A 320 21.68 -3.36 -7.25
N ASN A 321 20.62 -4.01 -7.71
CA ASN A 321 20.07 -5.21 -7.09
C ASN A 321 20.52 -6.47 -7.87
N ARG A 322 20.41 -7.65 -7.24
CA ARG A 322 20.74 -8.96 -7.84
C ARG A 322 22.20 -9.07 -8.32
N VAL A 323 23.12 -8.33 -7.68
CA VAL A 323 24.53 -8.26 -8.06
C VAL A 323 25.24 -9.60 -7.79
N GLY A 324 25.96 -10.11 -8.78
CA GLY A 324 26.60 -11.43 -8.73
C GLY A 324 27.87 -11.54 -7.85
N GLY A 325 28.26 -10.48 -7.15
CA GLY A 325 29.43 -10.47 -6.25
C GLY A 325 30.26 -9.19 -6.32
N PRO A 326 31.37 -9.09 -5.55
CA PRO A 326 32.17 -7.87 -5.44
C PRO A 326 32.78 -7.39 -6.77
N GLY A 327 33.26 -8.31 -7.62
CA GLY A 327 33.79 -7.96 -8.95
C GLY A 327 32.72 -7.34 -9.85
N HIS A 328 31.54 -7.97 -9.90
CA HIS A 328 30.39 -7.43 -10.63
C HIS A 328 29.99 -6.03 -10.11
N LEU A 329 30.02 -5.78 -8.80
CA LEU A 329 29.78 -4.44 -8.25
C LEU A 329 30.86 -3.42 -8.66
N ALA A 330 32.13 -3.83 -8.75
CA ALA A 330 33.21 -2.97 -9.22
C ALA A 330 33.03 -2.61 -10.71
N ASP A 331 32.71 -3.60 -11.57
CA ASP A 331 32.45 -3.38 -13.00
C ASP A 331 31.23 -2.47 -13.25
N LEU A 332 30.15 -2.67 -12.48
CA LEU A 332 28.97 -1.80 -12.47
C LEU A 332 29.33 -0.36 -12.07
N THR A 333 30.15 -0.21 -11.03
CA THR A 333 30.60 1.10 -10.53
C THR A 333 31.48 1.81 -11.57
N ALA A 334 32.42 1.10 -12.20
CA ALA A 334 33.27 1.62 -13.26
C ALA A 334 32.46 2.03 -14.51
N ALA A 335 31.44 1.25 -14.88
CA ALA A 335 30.55 1.57 -15.99
C ALA A 335 29.64 2.79 -15.69
N ALA A 336 29.22 2.97 -14.44
CA ALA A 336 28.37 4.09 -14.00
C ALA A 336 29.14 5.40 -13.75
N ALA A 337 30.43 5.34 -13.35
CA ALA A 337 31.21 6.50 -12.94
C ALA A 337 31.21 7.69 -13.94
N PRO A 338 31.29 7.50 -15.28
CA PRO A 338 31.23 8.61 -16.25
C PRO A 338 29.88 9.35 -16.28
N LEU A 339 28.85 8.85 -15.60
CA LEU A 339 27.51 9.45 -15.56
C LEU A 339 27.34 10.42 -14.38
N GLY A 340 28.30 10.49 -13.45
CA GLY A 340 28.25 11.39 -12.29
C GLY A 340 27.20 11.06 -11.24
N VAL A 341 26.37 10.03 -11.45
CA VAL A 341 25.35 9.59 -10.46
C VAL A 341 26.04 8.79 -9.35
N PRO A 342 25.78 9.11 -8.06
CA PRO A 342 26.30 8.33 -6.93
C PRO A 342 25.94 6.85 -7.01
N VAL A 343 26.92 5.95 -7.08
CA VAL A 343 26.69 4.52 -6.82
C VAL A 343 26.67 4.33 -5.31
N LEU A 344 25.52 3.92 -4.77
CA LEU A 344 25.28 3.76 -3.33
C LEU A 344 25.51 2.31 -2.85
N GLY A 345 26.06 1.44 -3.71
CA GLY A 345 26.34 0.03 -3.44
C GLY A 345 25.43 -0.92 -4.22
N GLY A 346 25.35 -2.18 -3.76
CA GLY A 346 24.46 -3.14 -4.41
C GLY A 346 24.23 -4.45 -3.66
N LEU A 347 23.00 -4.96 -3.74
CA LEU A 347 22.53 -6.15 -3.00
C LEU A 347 22.71 -7.44 -3.84
N PRO A 348 23.10 -8.57 -3.21
CA PRO A 348 23.24 -9.86 -3.89
C PRO A 348 21.88 -10.52 -4.18
N TRP A 349 21.85 -11.51 -5.07
CA TRP A 349 20.65 -12.30 -5.38
C TRP A 349 19.99 -12.91 -4.13
N GLU A 350 20.80 -13.39 -3.19
CA GLU A 350 20.38 -13.98 -1.91
C GLU A 350 19.56 -13.03 -1.01
N ALA A 351 19.66 -11.71 -1.23
CA ALA A 351 18.87 -10.71 -0.53
C ALA A 351 17.40 -10.69 -0.99
N THR A 352 17.14 -10.97 -2.27
CA THR A 352 15.77 -10.93 -2.83
C THR A 352 14.91 -12.13 -2.43
N VAL A 353 15.54 -13.27 -2.09
CA VAL A 353 14.86 -14.54 -1.74
C VAL A 353 14.29 -14.53 -0.31
N ALA A 354 14.58 -13.50 0.50
CA ALA A 354 14.12 -13.41 1.90
C ALA A 354 12.68 -12.88 2.08
N LEU A 355 12.00 -12.49 0.99
CA LEU A 355 10.58 -12.12 0.98
C LEU A 355 9.77 -13.30 0.41
N PRO A 356 8.70 -13.77 1.06
CA PRO A 356 7.83 -14.81 0.49
C PRO A 356 7.30 -14.38 -0.89
N GLU A 357 7.43 -15.24 -1.90
CA GLU A 357 7.04 -14.87 -3.26
C GLU A 357 5.52 -14.69 -3.38
N ARG A 358 5.13 -13.51 -3.91
CA ARG A 358 3.73 -13.09 -4.04
C ARG A 358 2.93 -14.01 -4.97
N HIS A 359 2.19 -14.95 -4.40
CA HIS A 359 0.99 -15.46 -5.05
C HIS A 359 -0.11 -14.42 -4.88
N LEU A 360 -0.42 -13.70 -5.97
CA LEU A 360 -1.41 -12.63 -6.03
C LEU A 360 -2.81 -13.13 -5.65
N GLY A 361 -3.13 -13.04 -4.35
CA GLY A 361 -4.45 -13.33 -3.78
C GLY A 361 -4.52 -14.47 -2.75
N LEU A 362 -3.43 -15.20 -2.43
CA LEU A 362 -3.52 -16.42 -1.60
C LEU A 362 -2.48 -16.58 -0.47
N VAL A 363 -1.76 -15.51 -0.09
CA VAL A 363 -0.99 -15.47 1.16
C VAL A 363 -1.38 -14.20 1.89
N THR A 364 -1.85 -14.31 3.14
CA THR A 364 -2.34 -13.12 3.87
C THR A 364 -1.18 -12.24 4.34
N ALA A 365 -1.43 -10.94 4.46
CA ALA A 365 -0.45 -10.00 5.02
C ALA A 365 -0.07 -10.32 6.48
N ALA A 366 -0.92 -11.05 7.21
CA ALA A 366 -0.64 -11.54 8.56
C ALA A 366 0.38 -12.69 8.55
N GLU A 367 0.20 -13.67 7.66
CA GLU A 367 1.13 -14.82 7.51
C GLU A 367 2.47 -14.39 6.88
N ALA A 368 2.47 -13.38 6.02
CA ALA A 368 3.68 -12.80 5.42
C ALA A 368 4.45 -11.82 6.34
N SER A 369 4.24 -11.90 7.66
CA SER A 369 4.95 -11.08 8.65
C SER A 369 6.45 -11.37 8.68
N LEU A 370 7.27 -10.36 8.39
CA LEU A 370 8.74 -10.48 8.44
C LEU A 370 9.24 -10.75 9.86
N GLY A 371 9.64 -12.00 10.13
CA GLY A 371 10.17 -12.41 11.43
C GLY A 371 11.47 -11.67 11.80
N PRO A 372 11.79 -11.49 13.10
CA PRO A 372 12.91 -10.68 13.56
C PRO A 372 14.29 -11.06 12.96
N GLU A 373 14.50 -12.33 12.59
CA GLU A 373 15.73 -12.76 11.92
C GLU A 373 15.82 -12.27 10.47
N ALA A 374 14.71 -12.26 9.73
CA ALA A 374 14.69 -11.68 8.39
C ALA A 374 14.97 -10.17 8.44
N ILE A 375 14.45 -9.46 9.46
CA ILE A 375 14.74 -8.04 9.70
C ILE A 375 16.24 -7.83 10.02
N ARG A 376 16.86 -8.68 10.85
CA ARG A 376 18.31 -8.63 11.12
C ARG A 376 19.14 -8.86 9.86
N ARG A 377 18.78 -9.86 9.03
CA ARG A 377 19.45 -10.13 7.76
C ARG A 377 19.33 -8.94 6.79
N LEU A 378 18.15 -8.32 6.69
CA LEU A 378 17.92 -7.11 5.90
C LEU A 378 18.77 -5.92 6.40
N ALA A 379 18.87 -5.71 7.72
CA ALA A 379 19.71 -4.67 8.30
C ALA A 379 21.20 -4.90 8.00
N ALA A 380 21.70 -6.12 8.21
CA ALA A 380 23.09 -6.48 7.89
C ALA A 380 23.39 -6.31 6.39
N LEU A 381 22.51 -6.79 5.51
CA LEU A 381 22.67 -6.63 4.05
C LEU A 381 22.80 -5.17 3.64
N ALA A 382 21.94 -4.26 4.13
CA ALA A 382 22.09 -2.84 3.83
C ALA A 382 23.32 -2.21 4.49
N ARG A 383 23.66 -2.58 5.73
CA ARG A 383 24.86 -2.08 6.44
C ARG A 383 26.17 -2.48 5.77
N ASP A 384 26.25 -3.70 5.24
CA ASP A 384 27.48 -4.30 4.74
C ASP A 384 27.64 -4.12 3.21
N ARG A 385 26.58 -3.72 2.49
CA ARG A 385 26.56 -3.61 1.02
C ARG A 385 26.17 -2.24 0.45
N LEU A 386 25.67 -1.30 1.27
CA LEU A 386 25.24 0.03 0.82
C LEU A 386 25.99 1.13 1.58
N ASP A 387 26.34 2.21 0.88
CA ASP A 387 26.87 3.43 1.51
C ASP A 387 25.74 4.26 2.11
N LEU A 388 25.31 3.82 3.30
CA LEU A 388 24.27 4.49 4.07
C LEU A 388 24.70 5.86 4.63
N GLN A 389 25.99 6.23 4.59
CA GLN A 389 26.42 7.59 4.95
C GLN A 389 26.21 8.53 3.76
N ARG A 390 26.70 8.14 2.58
CA ARG A 390 26.48 8.89 1.35
C ARG A 390 25.00 8.99 1.01
N LEU A 391 24.22 7.91 1.14
CA LEU A 391 22.77 7.95 0.99
C LEU A 391 22.15 9.09 1.82
N LEU A 392 22.51 9.22 3.10
CA LEU A 392 21.99 10.28 3.96
C LEU A 392 22.54 11.66 3.59
N ALA A 393 23.75 11.78 3.04
CA ALA A 393 24.27 13.05 2.53
C ALA A 393 23.50 13.52 1.27
N GLU A 394 23.39 12.66 0.26
CA GLU A 394 22.76 12.97 -1.04
C GLU A 394 21.24 13.20 -0.91
N THR A 395 20.59 12.68 0.15
CA THR A 395 19.13 12.76 0.36
C THR A 395 18.67 13.81 1.39
N GLU A 396 19.49 14.82 1.66
CA GLU A 396 19.03 15.98 2.41
C GLU A 396 18.04 16.84 1.59
N VAL A 397 16.98 17.31 2.25
CA VAL A 397 15.97 18.24 1.71
C VAL A 397 15.55 19.25 2.78
N PRO A 398 15.19 20.49 2.42
CA PRO A 398 14.70 21.48 3.39
C PRO A 398 13.35 21.06 3.98
N GLU A 399 13.16 21.22 5.30
CA GLU A 399 11.86 20.98 5.94
C GLU A 399 10.97 22.23 5.77
N PRO A 400 9.72 22.12 5.26
CA PRO A 400 8.86 23.28 5.07
C PRO A 400 8.55 23.99 6.40
N ARG A 401 8.70 25.32 6.43
CA ARG A 401 8.35 26.14 7.61
C ARG A 401 6.85 26.04 7.89
N ALA A 402 6.53 25.18 8.86
CA ALA A 402 5.20 24.86 9.37
C ALA A 402 4.24 24.21 8.37
N VAL A 403 4.09 22.89 8.44
CA VAL A 403 2.77 22.28 8.26
C VAL A 403 1.93 22.70 9.46
N ALA A 404 0.83 23.42 9.23
CA ALA A 404 -0.10 23.74 10.30
C ALA A 404 -0.68 22.44 10.89
N PRO A 405 -0.62 22.21 12.22
CA PRO A 405 -1.29 21.07 12.82
C PRO A 405 -2.80 21.21 12.63
N ASP A 406 -3.47 20.11 12.27
CA ASP A 406 -4.93 20.08 12.07
C ASP A 406 -5.64 20.65 13.31
N SER A 407 -6.26 21.82 13.15
CA SER A 407 -6.64 22.64 14.30
C SER A 407 -7.89 22.10 14.98
N ARG A 408 -7.77 21.88 16.30
CA ARG A 408 -8.76 21.31 17.23
C ARG A 408 -8.83 19.78 17.19
N THR A 409 -8.24 19.16 18.21
CA THR A 409 -8.69 17.86 18.71
C THR A 409 -10.14 17.97 19.18
N VAL A 410 -11.08 17.61 18.31
CA VAL A 410 -12.46 17.31 18.73
C VAL A 410 -12.37 16.15 19.71
N GLN A 411 -12.84 16.33 20.96
CA GLN A 411 -12.92 15.19 21.87
C GLN A 411 -13.80 14.11 21.24
N PRO A 412 -13.34 12.85 21.17
CA PRO A 412 -14.04 11.82 20.41
C PRO A 412 -15.43 11.58 20.99
N ARG A 413 -16.46 11.58 20.14
CA ARG A 413 -17.87 11.53 20.55
C ARG A 413 -18.60 10.27 20.08
N LEU A 414 -18.09 9.62 19.05
CA LEU A 414 -18.75 8.51 18.37
C LEU A 414 -17.78 7.34 18.25
N ARG A 415 -18.14 6.21 18.85
CA ARG A 415 -17.38 4.97 18.77
C ARG A 415 -17.59 4.31 17.41
N VAL A 416 -16.50 4.05 16.69
CA VAL A 416 -16.51 3.37 15.40
C VAL A 416 -15.79 2.05 15.55
N ALA A 417 -16.51 0.95 15.38
CA ALA A 417 -15.92 -0.38 15.33
C ALA A 417 -15.22 -0.57 13.98
N VAL A 418 -13.92 -0.82 13.98
CA VAL A 418 -13.15 -1.09 12.76
C VAL A 418 -12.77 -2.56 12.74
N ALA A 419 -13.17 -3.28 11.69
CA ALA A 419 -12.80 -4.69 11.55
C ALA A 419 -11.28 -4.83 11.41
N ARG A 420 -10.60 -5.50 12.35
CA ARG A 420 -9.16 -5.80 12.28
C ARG A 420 -8.86 -7.22 12.67
N ASP A 421 -8.51 -8.01 11.67
CA ASP A 421 -7.87 -9.30 11.80
C ASP A 421 -7.31 -9.72 10.42
N ALA A 422 -6.94 -10.99 10.25
CA ALA A 422 -6.42 -11.49 8.97
C ALA A 422 -7.42 -11.42 7.80
N ALA A 423 -8.74 -11.38 8.07
CA ALA A 423 -9.76 -11.18 7.03
C ALA A 423 -9.95 -9.70 6.67
N PHE A 424 -9.68 -8.77 7.60
CA PHE A 424 -9.89 -7.34 7.43
C PHE A 424 -8.62 -6.55 7.78
N ALA A 425 -7.74 -6.43 6.78
CA ALA A 425 -6.40 -5.85 6.92
C ALA A 425 -6.17 -4.62 6.01
N PHE A 426 -6.95 -4.44 4.95
CA PHE A 426 -6.72 -3.39 3.96
C PHE A 426 -7.39 -2.07 4.39
N TYR A 427 -6.57 -1.21 4.97
CA TYR A 427 -6.95 0.14 5.38
C TYR A 427 -5.88 1.15 4.99
N TYR A 428 -6.29 2.24 4.35
CA TYR A 428 -5.42 3.40 4.26
C TYR A 428 -5.27 4.05 5.65
N ARG A 429 -4.04 4.13 6.16
CA ARG A 429 -3.75 4.77 7.45
C ARG A 429 -4.27 6.21 7.53
N GLU A 430 -4.38 6.87 6.39
CA GLU A 430 -4.93 8.22 6.27
C GLU A 430 -6.46 8.27 6.46
N ASN A 431 -7.24 7.29 5.98
CA ASN A 431 -8.68 7.19 6.25
C ASN A 431 -8.96 7.14 7.75
N LEU A 432 -8.23 6.26 8.46
CA LEU A 432 -8.30 6.09 9.90
C LEU A 432 -7.86 7.39 10.63
N THR A 433 -6.79 8.03 10.16
CA THR A 433 -6.33 9.32 10.72
C THR A 433 -7.40 10.40 10.60
N ARG A 434 -8.11 10.48 9.46
CA ARG A 434 -9.13 11.50 9.22
C ARG A 434 -10.46 11.22 9.94
N LEU A 435 -10.86 9.96 10.09
CA LEU A 435 -11.99 9.59 10.96
C LEU A 435 -11.73 9.99 12.42
N ALA A 436 -10.53 9.69 12.95
CA ALA A 436 -10.15 10.09 14.30
C ALA A 436 -10.11 11.63 14.45
N ALA A 437 -9.54 12.36 13.48
CA ALA A 437 -9.52 13.82 13.48
C ALA A 437 -10.93 14.45 13.40
N ALA A 438 -11.87 13.79 12.71
CA ALA A 438 -13.28 14.19 12.64
C ALA A 438 -14.10 13.84 13.90
N GLY A 439 -13.50 13.22 14.93
CA GLY A 439 -14.12 12.97 16.23
C GLY A 439 -14.53 11.52 16.51
N ALA A 440 -14.02 10.54 15.74
CA ALA A 440 -14.24 9.12 16.02
C ALA A 440 -13.32 8.59 17.13
N GLU A 441 -13.88 7.83 18.07
CA GLU A 441 -13.14 6.84 18.85
C GLU A 441 -13.07 5.56 18.00
N LEU A 442 -11.93 5.30 17.36
CA LEU A 442 -11.72 4.05 16.62
C LEU A 442 -11.44 2.92 17.62
N VAL A 443 -12.29 1.89 17.61
CA VAL A 443 -12.11 0.67 18.41
C VAL A 443 -11.98 -0.50 17.43
N ASP A 444 -10.83 -1.17 17.49
CA ASP A 444 -10.57 -2.34 16.65
C ASP A 444 -11.38 -3.55 17.16
N TRP A 445 -11.90 -4.36 16.25
CA TRP A 445 -12.84 -5.48 16.50
C TRP A 445 -12.58 -6.61 15.49
N SER A 446 -12.62 -7.88 15.89
CA SER A 446 -12.29 -9.01 15.01
C SER A 446 -13.53 -9.85 14.65
N PRO A 447 -14.06 -9.75 13.41
CA PRO A 447 -15.02 -10.71 12.85
C PRO A 447 -14.61 -12.18 12.99
N LEU A 448 -13.30 -12.50 13.02
CA LEU A 448 -12.77 -13.85 13.17
C LEU A 448 -12.70 -14.39 14.61
N ALA A 449 -12.94 -13.56 15.65
CA ALA A 449 -12.75 -13.94 17.04
C ALA A 449 -13.80 -13.39 18.02
N ASP A 450 -14.26 -12.14 17.83
CA ASP A 450 -15.21 -11.48 18.72
C ASP A 450 -16.66 -11.85 18.35
N GLY A 451 -17.48 -12.23 19.34
CA GLY A 451 -18.88 -12.57 19.11
C GLY A 451 -19.85 -11.39 19.05
N ALA A 452 -19.43 -10.19 19.45
CA ALA A 452 -20.28 -9.00 19.53
C ALA A 452 -19.50 -7.73 19.15
N LEU A 453 -20.20 -6.70 18.68
CA LEU A 453 -19.62 -5.38 18.45
C LEU A 453 -19.25 -4.71 19.79
N PRO A 454 -18.22 -3.83 19.83
CA PRO A 454 -17.86 -3.07 21.02
C PRO A 454 -19.07 -2.30 21.61
N PRO A 455 -19.27 -2.29 22.95
CA PRO A 455 -20.36 -1.55 23.56
C PRO A 455 -20.33 -0.06 23.21
N GLY A 456 -21.48 0.51 22.83
CA GLY A 456 -21.62 1.92 22.46
C GLY A 456 -21.21 2.27 21.02
N THR A 457 -20.87 1.28 20.18
CA THR A 457 -20.62 1.48 18.73
C THR A 457 -21.76 2.26 18.06
N ARG A 458 -21.39 3.30 17.31
CA ARG A 458 -22.28 4.17 16.51
C ARG A 458 -22.09 4.01 15.00
N ALA A 459 -20.93 3.50 14.55
CA ALA A 459 -20.72 3.07 13.17
C ALA A 459 -19.77 1.86 13.09
N VAL A 460 -19.85 1.10 12.00
CA VAL A 460 -18.92 0.00 11.69
C VAL A 460 -18.19 0.31 10.38
N TYR A 461 -16.86 0.15 10.34
CA TYR A 461 -16.04 0.25 9.12
C TYR A 461 -15.41 -1.12 8.80
N LEU A 462 -15.95 -1.77 7.77
CA LEU A 462 -15.46 -3.02 7.20
C LEU A 462 -14.56 -2.71 6.00
N GLY A 463 -13.25 -2.71 6.19
CA GLY A 463 -12.27 -2.49 5.13
C GLY A 463 -12.14 -3.71 4.21
N GLY A 464 -11.10 -3.70 3.36
CA GLY A 464 -10.77 -4.86 2.56
C GLY A 464 -9.91 -5.88 3.31
N GLY A 465 -9.56 -6.94 2.61
CA GLY A 465 -8.68 -8.00 3.09
C GLY A 465 -9.00 -9.29 2.34
N TYR A 466 -8.97 -10.42 3.07
CA TYR A 466 -9.11 -11.76 2.51
C TYR A 466 -10.25 -12.55 3.19
N PRO A 467 -11.51 -12.07 3.20
CA PRO A 467 -12.63 -12.80 3.80
C PRO A 467 -12.87 -14.17 3.14
N GLU A 468 -12.44 -14.37 1.89
CA GLU A 468 -12.49 -15.65 1.19
C GLU A 468 -11.52 -16.69 1.79
N VAL A 469 -10.30 -16.28 2.16
CA VAL A 469 -9.30 -17.18 2.79
C VAL A 469 -9.74 -17.62 4.19
N HIS A 470 -10.69 -16.89 4.79
CA HIS A 470 -11.24 -17.20 6.11
C HIS A 470 -12.76 -17.41 6.11
N ALA A 471 -13.36 -17.69 4.94
CA ALA A 471 -14.82 -17.74 4.76
C ALA A 471 -15.51 -18.76 5.70
N ALA A 472 -14.88 -19.92 5.91
CA ALA A 472 -15.35 -20.93 6.86
C ALA A 472 -15.38 -20.42 8.31
N ARG A 473 -14.38 -19.64 8.74
CA ARG A 473 -14.30 -19.05 10.09
C ARG A 473 -15.31 -17.92 10.28
N LEU A 474 -15.44 -17.05 9.28
CA LEU A 474 -16.45 -15.97 9.28
C LEU A 474 -17.87 -16.54 9.30
N ALA A 475 -18.15 -17.60 8.53
CA ALA A 475 -19.42 -18.31 8.57
C ALA A 475 -19.69 -18.93 9.94
N ALA A 476 -18.68 -19.58 10.55
CA ALA A 476 -18.79 -20.20 11.87
C ALA A 476 -19.04 -19.18 13.00
N ASN A 477 -18.49 -17.96 12.93
CA ASN A 477 -18.82 -16.88 13.87
C ASN A 477 -20.19 -16.25 13.57
N ALA A 478 -21.25 -17.05 13.75
CA ALA A 478 -22.63 -16.61 13.59
C ALA A 478 -22.99 -15.43 14.50
N ALA A 479 -22.36 -15.32 15.68
CA ALA A 479 -22.57 -14.22 16.62
C ALA A 479 -22.10 -12.88 16.03
N ALA A 480 -20.87 -12.79 15.48
CA ALA A 480 -20.40 -11.59 14.78
C ALA A 480 -21.29 -11.21 13.58
N ARG A 481 -21.67 -12.20 12.76
CA ARG A 481 -22.52 -11.97 11.58
C ARG A 481 -23.89 -11.43 11.97
N MET A 482 -24.49 -11.98 13.02
CA MET A 482 -25.75 -11.47 13.58
C MET A 482 -25.58 -10.09 14.23
N ALA A 483 -24.50 -9.83 14.96
CA ALA A 483 -24.24 -8.53 15.60
C ALA A 483 -24.14 -7.39 14.56
N VAL A 484 -23.41 -7.61 13.46
CA VAL A 484 -23.35 -6.66 12.33
C VAL A 484 -24.71 -6.50 11.66
N ARG A 485 -25.44 -7.61 11.43
CA ARG A 485 -26.76 -7.58 10.79
C ARG A 485 -27.78 -6.81 11.62
N THR A 486 -27.95 -7.15 12.89
CA THR A 486 -28.90 -6.48 13.79
C THR A 486 -28.53 -5.01 14.01
N PHE A 487 -27.24 -4.65 14.04
CA PHE A 487 -26.81 -3.26 14.07
C PHE A 487 -27.24 -2.47 12.80
N ALA A 488 -27.08 -3.05 11.62
CA ALA A 488 -27.52 -2.45 10.37
C ALA A 488 -29.06 -2.36 10.26
N GLU A 489 -29.78 -3.41 10.67
CA GLU A 489 -31.25 -3.45 10.71
C GLU A 489 -31.85 -2.45 11.72
N ALA A 490 -31.14 -2.17 12.82
CA ALA A 490 -31.48 -1.11 13.77
C ALA A 490 -31.16 0.32 13.27
N GLY A 491 -30.70 0.48 12.02
CA GLY A 491 -30.38 1.77 11.41
C GLY A 491 -28.96 2.28 11.68
N GLY A 492 -28.08 1.46 12.25
CA GLY A 492 -26.67 1.81 12.48
C GLY A 492 -25.90 2.01 11.16
N VAL A 493 -24.94 2.95 11.17
CA VAL A 493 -24.14 3.28 9.98
C VAL A 493 -23.07 2.22 9.75
N VAL A 494 -23.09 1.58 8.57
CA VAL A 494 -22.06 0.61 8.17
C VAL A 494 -21.43 1.04 6.86
N TYR A 495 -20.12 1.30 6.88
CA TYR A 495 -19.33 1.61 5.69
C TYR A 495 -18.43 0.42 5.33
N ALA A 496 -18.47 -0.02 4.07
CA ALA A 496 -17.81 -1.26 3.65
C ALA A 496 -17.11 -1.16 2.28
N GLU A 497 -15.88 -1.67 2.22
CA GLU A 497 -15.02 -1.62 1.02
C GLU A 497 -14.48 -3.02 0.65
N CYS A 498 -14.67 -3.45 -0.60
CA CYS A 498 -14.25 -4.74 -1.15
C CYS A 498 -14.59 -5.93 -0.25
N GLY A 499 -13.63 -6.46 0.52
CA GLY A 499 -13.87 -7.54 1.49
C GLY A 499 -15.03 -7.25 2.47
N GLY A 500 -15.24 -5.99 2.85
CA GLY A 500 -16.40 -5.58 3.62
C GLY A 500 -17.74 -5.82 2.91
N LEU A 501 -17.83 -5.53 1.60
CA LEU A 501 -19.01 -5.85 0.78
C LEU A 501 -19.25 -7.35 0.73
N MET A 502 -18.18 -8.14 0.55
CA MET A 502 -18.24 -9.61 0.49
C MET A 502 -18.79 -10.20 1.79
N TYR A 503 -18.40 -9.64 2.94
CA TYR A 503 -18.90 -10.05 4.27
C TYR A 503 -20.32 -9.55 4.59
N LEU A 504 -20.79 -8.46 3.96
CA LEU A 504 -22.17 -7.97 4.10
C LEU A 504 -23.19 -8.66 3.19
N ALA A 505 -22.76 -9.35 2.14
CA ALA A 505 -23.60 -10.18 1.28
C ALA A 505 -24.30 -11.33 2.05
N ARG A 506 -25.25 -12.02 1.42
CA ARG A 506 -25.85 -13.25 1.98
C ARG A 506 -24.85 -14.41 1.99
N THR A 507 -24.08 -14.54 0.91
CA THR A 507 -23.14 -15.63 0.68
C THR A 507 -21.87 -15.14 -0.01
N LEU A 508 -20.75 -15.77 0.35
CA LEU A 508 -19.48 -15.69 -0.36
C LEU A 508 -19.09 -17.10 -0.81
N ARG A 509 -18.94 -17.31 -2.11
CA ARG A 509 -18.43 -18.55 -2.69
C ARG A 509 -16.92 -18.48 -2.90
N THR A 510 -16.19 -19.41 -2.32
CA THR A 510 -14.73 -19.56 -2.44
C THR A 510 -14.33 -20.25 -3.76
N LEU A 511 -13.02 -20.29 -4.05
CA LEU A 511 -12.48 -20.82 -5.32
C LEU A 511 -12.70 -22.33 -5.51
N ASP A 512 -12.91 -23.05 -4.42
CA ASP A 512 -13.32 -24.46 -4.36
C ASP A 512 -14.81 -24.69 -4.69
N GLY A 513 -15.57 -23.61 -4.90
CA GLY A 513 -17.00 -23.65 -5.19
C GLY A 513 -17.92 -23.69 -3.96
N VAL A 514 -17.36 -23.78 -2.74
CA VAL A 514 -18.12 -23.84 -1.48
C VAL A 514 -18.75 -22.47 -1.19
N ALA A 515 -20.05 -22.45 -0.86
CA ALA A 515 -20.78 -21.22 -0.54
C ALA A 515 -20.93 -21.05 0.97
N HIS A 516 -20.29 -20.01 1.52
CA HIS A 516 -20.30 -19.71 2.95
C HIS A 516 -21.32 -18.61 3.29
N PRO A 517 -22.16 -18.79 4.34
CA PRO A 517 -23.12 -17.78 4.77
C PRO A 517 -22.41 -16.59 5.45
N MET A 518 -22.72 -15.38 4.97
CA MET A 518 -22.14 -14.12 5.42
C MET A 518 -23.18 -13.32 6.25
N CYS A 519 -23.05 -11.99 6.43
CA CYS A 519 -23.96 -11.25 7.31
C CYS A 519 -25.40 -11.15 6.79
N GLY A 520 -25.61 -11.15 5.47
CA GLY A 520 -26.93 -11.05 4.85
C GLY A 520 -27.61 -9.68 4.97
N VAL A 521 -26.84 -8.61 5.18
CA VAL A 521 -27.34 -7.23 5.20
C VAL A 521 -27.67 -6.75 3.78
N LEU A 522 -26.84 -7.12 2.80
CA LEU A 522 -27.07 -6.85 1.39
C LEU A 522 -27.77 -8.07 0.75
N PRO A 523 -28.80 -7.88 -0.10
CA PRO A 523 -29.49 -8.95 -0.81
C PRO A 523 -28.68 -9.48 -2.01
N LEU A 524 -27.37 -9.60 -1.85
CA LEU A 524 -26.38 -9.99 -2.85
C LEU A 524 -25.80 -11.38 -2.53
N ALA A 525 -25.22 -12.01 -3.54
CA ALA A 525 -24.35 -13.18 -3.43
C ALA A 525 -23.06 -12.89 -4.19
N VAL A 526 -21.91 -13.27 -3.63
CA VAL A 526 -20.58 -13.02 -4.19
C VAL A 526 -19.89 -14.34 -4.49
N ARG A 527 -19.11 -14.40 -5.58
CA ARG A 527 -18.18 -15.50 -5.86
C ARG A 527 -16.77 -15.00 -6.12
N MET A 528 -15.78 -15.80 -5.72
CA MET A 528 -14.40 -15.65 -6.16
C MET A 528 -14.22 -16.16 -7.61
N ARG A 529 -13.20 -15.62 -8.28
CA ARG A 529 -12.74 -16.01 -9.62
C ARG A 529 -11.24 -16.32 -9.57
N PRO A 530 -10.75 -17.29 -10.36
CA PRO A 530 -9.31 -17.55 -10.47
C PRO A 530 -8.57 -16.40 -11.14
N THR A 531 -9.26 -15.56 -11.92
CA THR A 531 -8.69 -14.37 -12.58
C THR A 531 -9.14 -13.09 -11.90
N LEU A 532 -8.20 -12.14 -11.80
CA LEU A 532 -8.43 -10.76 -11.39
C LEU A 532 -9.66 -10.18 -12.12
N ALA A 533 -10.64 -9.68 -11.37
CA ALA A 533 -11.91 -9.21 -11.89
C ALA A 533 -11.85 -7.72 -12.28
N ALA A 534 -11.25 -6.89 -11.42
CA ALA A 534 -10.90 -5.51 -11.74
C ALA A 534 -9.63 -5.05 -11.02
N LEU A 535 -8.86 -4.19 -11.69
CA LEU A 535 -7.73 -3.44 -11.15
C LEU A 535 -7.66 -2.10 -11.89
N GLY A 536 -7.87 -1.00 -11.19
CA GLY A 536 -7.84 0.32 -11.81
C GLY A 536 -8.14 1.46 -10.84
N TYR A 537 -7.63 2.65 -11.16
CA TYR A 537 -7.97 3.90 -10.49
C TYR A 537 -9.41 4.32 -10.85
N VAL A 538 -10.16 4.79 -9.86
CA VAL A 538 -11.56 5.24 -10.04
C VAL A 538 -11.84 6.57 -9.36
N GLU A 539 -12.67 7.39 -9.99
CA GLU A 539 -13.30 8.58 -9.40
C GLU A 539 -14.77 8.25 -9.13
N VAL A 540 -15.26 8.62 -7.96
CA VAL A 540 -16.61 8.31 -7.47
C VAL A 540 -17.33 9.60 -7.12
N THR A 541 -18.43 9.88 -7.82
CA THR A 541 -19.41 10.86 -7.39
C THR A 541 -20.40 10.17 -6.44
N LEU A 542 -20.56 10.67 -5.22
CA LEU A 542 -21.42 10.06 -4.21
C LEU A 542 -22.31 11.05 -3.45
N ALA A 543 -23.56 10.66 -3.21
CA ALA A 543 -24.50 11.38 -2.35
C ALA A 543 -24.58 10.69 -0.97
N LEU A 544 -24.03 11.35 0.05
CA LEU A 544 -23.97 10.87 1.43
C LEU A 544 -24.48 11.94 2.39
N GLY A 545 -25.48 11.58 3.21
CA GLY A 545 -26.20 12.53 4.08
C GLY A 545 -26.89 13.64 3.30
N GLU A 546 -27.18 14.75 3.98
CA GLU A 546 -27.61 15.99 3.36
C GLU A 546 -26.43 16.77 2.75
N GLY A 547 -26.73 17.72 1.86
CA GLY A 547 -25.75 18.56 1.18
C GLY A 547 -25.40 18.09 -0.24
N PRO A 548 -24.48 18.80 -0.94
CA PRO A 548 -24.12 18.50 -2.33
C PRO A 548 -23.46 17.12 -2.48
N ALA A 549 -23.42 16.58 -3.70
CA ALA A 549 -22.63 15.39 -3.98
C ALA A 549 -21.14 15.63 -3.68
N LEU A 550 -20.47 14.62 -3.15
CA LEU A 550 -19.02 14.58 -3.00
C LEU A 550 -18.39 13.94 -4.25
N VAL A 551 -17.12 14.26 -4.50
CA VAL A 551 -16.30 13.55 -5.49
C VAL A 551 -15.06 13.04 -4.76
N ALA A 552 -14.88 11.73 -4.72
CA ALA A 552 -13.75 11.06 -4.10
C ALA A 552 -12.98 10.23 -5.12
N ARG A 553 -11.72 9.91 -4.83
CA ARG A 553 -10.88 9.02 -5.64
C ARG A 553 -10.43 7.81 -4.85
N GLY A 554 -10.24 6.71 -5.57
CA GLY A 554 -9.91 5.42 -5.02
C GLY A 554 -9.39 4.46 -6.08
N HIS A 555 -9.45 3.18 -5.78
CA HIS A 555 -9.14 2.12 -6.74
C HIS A 555 -10.04 0.90 -6.54
N LEU A 556 -10.09 0.08 -7.58
CA LEU A 556 -10.53 -1.31 -7.52
C LEU A 556 -9.30 -2.22 -7.45
N PHE A 557 -9.38 -3.25 -6.63
CA PHE A 557 -8.53 -4.44 -6.72
C PHE A 557 -9.29 -5.63 -6.10
N HIS A 558 -9.87 -6.49 -6.95
CA HIS A 558 -10.60 -7.67 -6.48
C HIS A 558 -10.58 -8.83 -7.47
N HIS A 559 -10.60 -10.05 -6.92
CA HIS A 559 -10.77 -11.31 -7.65
C HIS A 559 -12.21 -11.85 -7.56
N SER A 560 -13.15 -11.10 -6.99
CA SER A 560 -14.55 -11.51 -6.83
C SER A 560 -15.50 -10.78 -7.78
N GLU A 561 -16.71 -11.30 -7.93
CA GLU A 561 -17.84 -10.63 -8.59
C GLU A 561 -19.16 -11.03 -7.91
N LEU A 562 -20.26 -10.35 -8.27
CA LEU A 562 -21.61 -10.80 -7.88
C LEU A 562 -22.00 -12.05 -8.67
N GLU A 563 -22.69 -13.02 -8.05
CA GLU A 563 -23.16 -14.23 -8.74
C GLU A 563 -24.30 -13.94 -9.74
N ALA A 564 -24.99 -12.82 -9.59
CA ALA A 564 -26.06 -12.32 -10.45
C ALA A 564 -26.05 -10.79 -10.43
N GLU A 565 -26.79 -10.16 -11.34
CA GLU A 565 -27.04 -8.71 -11.28
C GLU A 565 -27.69 -8.32 -9.94
N ALA A 566 -27.33 -7.14 -9.44
CA ALA A 566 -27.95 -6.61 -8.22
C ALA A 566 -29.45 -6.37 -8.46
N PRO A 567 -30.34 -6.67 -7.48
CA PRO A 567 -31.77 -6.43 -7.63
C PRO A 567 -32.06 -4.97 -8.03
N PRO A 568 -32.93 -4.68 -9.02
CA PRO A 568 -33.18 -3.31 -9.50
C PRO A 568 -33.64 -2.32 -8.43
N GLU A 569 -34.25 -2.82 -7.35
CA GLU A 569 -34.67 -2.07 -6.17
C GLU A 569 -33.53 -1.76 -5.17
N LEU A 570 -32.36 -2.39 -5.30
CA LEU A 570 -31.22 -2.16 -4.42
C LEU A 570 -30.55 -0.81 -4.75
N ALA A 571 -30.73 0.15 -3.85
CA ALA A 571 -30.24 1.52 -4.04
C ALA A 571 -28.70 1.56 -4.24
N THR A 572 -28.26 2.36 -5.21
CA THR A 572 -26.84 2.60 -5.54
C THR A 572 -26.53 4.09 -5.42
N ALA A 573 -25.55 4.43 -4.58
CA ALA A 573 -25.17 5.82 -4.27
C ALA A 573 -23.92 6.32 -4.99
N TYR A 574 -23.18 5.46 -5.68
CA TYR A 574 -21.97 5.82 -6.43
C TYR A 574 -22.27 5.88 -7.92
N GLU A 575 -21.92 6.98 -8.57
CA GLU A 575 -21.54 6.97 -9.99
C GLU A 575 -20.02 6.84 -10.04
N VAL A 576 -19.54 5.72 -10.59
CA VAL A 576 -18.10 5.43 -10.69
C VAL A 576 -17.62 5.70 -12.10
N ARG A 577 -16.44 6.31 -12.24
CA ARG A 577 -15.71 6.47 -13.51
C ARG A 577 -14.31 5.89 -13.36
N GLU A 578 -13.95 4.91 -14.19
CA GLU A 578 -12.58 4.40 -14.25
C GLU A 578 -11.66 5.40 -15.00
N ALA A 579 -10.45 5.59 -14.49
CA ALA A 579 -9.49 6.56 -15.04
C ALA A 579 -9.02 6.22 -16.47
N ARG A 580 -8.80 4.94 -16.80
CA ARG A 580 -8.16 4.51 -18.06
C ARG A 580 -9.15 4.31 -19.21
N SER A 581 -10.21 3.55 -18.99
CA SER A 581 -11.23 3.30 -20.02
C SER A 581 -12.27 4.42 -20.14
N LEU A 582 -12.30 5.36 -19.17
CA LEU A 582 -13.36 6.36 -18.99
C LEU A 582 -14.77 5.77 -18.88
N SER A 583 -14.87 4.46 -18.66
CA SER A 583 -16.13 3.74 -18.47
C SER A 583 -16.84 4.20 -17.21
N ARG A 584 -18.18 4.12 -17.21
CA ARG A 584 -19.03 4.51 -16.08
C ARG A 584 -20.05 3.45 -15.74
N TRP A 585 -20.28 3.24 -14.45
CA TRP A 585 -21.33 2.38 -13.91
C TRP A 585 -21.86 2.94 -12.59
N ARG A 586 -22.89 2.29 -12.04
CA ARG A 586 -23.45 2.62 -10.73
C ARG A 586 -23.19 1.51 -9.73
N GLU A 587 -22.81 1.89 -8.53
CA GLU A 587 -22.47 0.98 -7.44
C GLU A 587 -22.69 1.65 -6.08
N GLY A 588 -21.98 1.24 -5.01
CA GLY A 588 -22.21 1.78 -3.67
C GLY A 588 -23.60 1.36 -3.17
N TYR A 589 -23.79 0.05 -3.03
CA TYR A 589 -25.04 -0.59 -2.64
C TYR A 589 -25.46 -0.15 -1.24
N ARG A 590 -26.73 0.20 -1.06
CA ARG A 590 -27.29 0.71 0.19
C ARG A 590 -28.51 -0.03 0.67
N VAL A 591 -28.52 -0.32 1.98
CA VAL A 591 -29.66 -0.84 2.73
C VAL A 591 -29.72 -0.05 4.04
N GLY A 592 -30.75 0.78 4.21
CA GLY A 592 -30.81 1.74 5.32
C GLY A 592 -29.59 2.68 5.34
N GLN A 593 -28.85 2.67 6.45
CA GLN A 593 -27.59 3.41 6.61
C GLN A 593 -26.32 2.57 6.35
N THR A 594 -26.47 1.36 5.79
CA THR A 594 -25.35 0.61 5.22
C THR A 594 -25.00 1.15 3.83
N LEU A 595 -23.71 1.27 3.53
CA LEU A 595 -23.13 1.61 2.22
C LEU A 595 -21.93 0.70 1.95
N ALA A 596 -21.97 -0.04 0.84
CA ALA A 596 -20.94 -1.01 0.48
C ALA A 596 -20.53 -0.95 -1.00
N SER A 597 -19.24 -1.01 -1.31
CA SER A 597 -18.72 -1.02 -2.68
C SER A 597 -17.44 -1.85 -2.80
N TYR A 598 -17.08 -2.29 -4.00
CA TYR A 598 -15.74 -2.79 -4.33
C TYR A 598 -14.65 -1.72 -4.36
N VAL A 599 -15.03 -0.43 -4.42
CA VAL A 599 -14.08 0.69 -4.43
C VAL A 599 -13.47 0.90 -3.03
N HIS A 600 -12.14 0.93 -2.98
CA HIS A 600 -11.37 1.45 -1.85
C HIS A 600 -11.12 2.95 -2.03
N LEU A 601 -11.83 3.80 -1.28
CA LEU A 601 -11.68 5.25 -1.35
C LEU A 601 -10.52 5.72 -0.47
N HIS A 602 -9.71 6.67 -0.96
CA HIS A 602 -8.67 7.30 -0.17
C HIS A 602 -9.17 8.66 0.34
N PHE A 603 -9.44 8.81 1.64
CA PHE A 603 -10.15 9.96 2.22
C PHE A 603 -9.36 11.29 2.16
N ALA A 604 -8.08 11.28 1.75
CA ALA A 604 -7.36 12.51 1.37
C ALA A 604 -7.76 13.08 0.00
N SER A 605 -8.55 12.35 -0.81
CA SER A 605 -9.17 12.85 -2.04
C SER A 605 -10.40 13.73 -1.78
N CYS A 606 -11.12 13.47 -0.68
CA CYS A 606 -12.32 14.19 -0.25
C CYS A 606 -12.35 14.25 1.29
N PRO A 607 -11.78 15.31 1.90
CA PRO A 607 -11.71 15.48 3.36
C PRO A 607 -13.09 15.49 4.06
N GLU A 608 -14.16 15.82 3.33
CA GLU A 608 -15.53 15.92 3.82
C GLU A 608 -16.18 14.53 4.07
N LEU A 609 -15.72 13.49 3.36
CA LEU A 609 -16.27 12.13 3.42
C LEU A 609 -16.27 11.55 4.86
N PRO A 610 -15.13 11.50 5.60
CA PRO A 610 -15.13 11.03 6.98
C PRO A 610 -16.01 11.88 7.92
N VAL A 611 -16.17 13.18 7.65
CA VAL A 611 -17.06 14.03 8.46
C VAL A 611 -18.52 13.62 8.23
N ARG A 612 -18.96 13.45 6.98
CA ARG A 612 -20.35 13.04 6.69
C ARG A 612 -20.68 11.63 7.17
N LEU A 613 -19.74 10.69 7.11
CA LEU A 613 -19.89 9.36 7.70
C LEU A 613 -20.16 9.43 9.21
N LEU A 614 -19.48 10.34 9.92
CA LEU A 614 -19.69 10.53 11.36
C LEU A 614 -20.94 11.35 11.69
N THR A 615 -21.34 12.33 10.88
CA THR A 615 -22.63 13.04 11.06
C THR A 615 -23.79 12.04 11.06
N LEU A 616 -23.86 11.18 10.04
CA LEU A 616 -24.87 10.13 9.95
C LEU A 616 -24.89 9.22 11.19
N ALA A 617 -23.73 8.90 11.76
CA ALA A 617 -23.61 8.07 12.96
C ALA A 617 -23.97 8.79 14.27
N GLY A 618 -23.94 10.13 14.27
CA GLY A 618 -24.39 10.97 15.38
C GLY A 618 -25.90 11.17 15.42
N ASP A 619 -26.56 11.16 14.24
CA ASP A 619 -28.01 11.36 14.13
C ASP A 619 -28.83 10.10 14.48
N VAL A 620 -28.23 8.91 14.45
CA VAL A 620 -28.81 7.67 15.01
C VAL A 620 -28.96 7.85 16.53
N ARG A 621 -30.17 7.69 17.06
CA ARG A 621 -30.47 7.91 18.48
C ARG A 621 -30.37 6.64 19.31
#